data_AF-A0A087TD67-F1
#
_entry.id   AF-A0A087TD67-F1
#
_cell.length_a   1.000
_cell.length_b   1.000
_cell.length_c   1.000
_cell.angle_alpha   90.00
_cell.angle_beta   90.00
_cell.angle_gamma   90.00
#
_symmetry.space_group_name_H-M   'P 1'
#
loop_
_entity.id
_entity.type
_entity.pdbx_description
1 polymer ?
#
loop_
_entity_poly.entity_id
_entity_poly.type
_entity_poly.pdbx_seq_one_letter_code
_entity_poly.pdbx_strand_id
1 'polypeptide(L)'
;MEEETDTADTFNEFSERCIELLRQHRKYFPPHNAHAWHKLKFLLKCVSFLYSMNAFKSCFPFRNELHVEVTGNLKRGTLEWMQEIQHRFHRDPQTGGHSIRTLIKFIDLLNIDLQKATSHYCHLFESIVRVNYSALVFKQME
;
A
#
# COMPACT_ATOMS: atom_id res chain seq x y z
N MET A 1 19.12 -16.50 24.31
CA MET A 1 19.28 -16.93 22.90
C MET A 1 17.95 -17.38 22.34
N GLU A 2 17.28 -18.39 22.87
CA GLU A 2 15.96 -18.83 22.38
C GLU A 2 14.89 -17.72 22.47
N GLU A 3 14.72 -17.08 23.63
CA GLU A 3 13.77 -15.96 23.80
C GLU A 3 14.06 -14.74 22.91
N GLU A 4 15.33 -14.51 22.59
CA GLU A 4 15.78 -13.38 21.75
C GLU A 4 15.49 -13.67 20.28
N THR A 5 15.66 -14.92 19.86
CA THR A 5 15.23 -15.42 18.54
C THR A 5 13.71 -15.38 18.41
N ASP A 6 12.95 -15.87 19.41
CA ASP A 6 11.48 -15.86 19.38
C ASP A 6 10.92 -14.43 19.29
N THR A 7 11.56 -13.49 19.99
CA THR A 7 11.21 -12.07 19.93
C THR A 7 11.49 -11.49 18.54
N ALA A 8 12.66 -11.80 17.96
CA ALA A 8 13.00 -11.38 16.61
C ALA A 8 12.00 -11.95 15.59
N ASP A 9 11.67 -13.24 15.67
CA ASP A 9 10.72 -13.89 14.76
C ASP A 9 9.33 -13.24 14.84
N THR A 10 8.84 -12.98 16.06
CA THR A 10 7.56 -12.29 16.29
C THR A 10 7.57 -10.87 15.72
N PHE A 11 8.65 -10.13 15.92
CA PHE A 11 8.83 -8.79 15.35
C PHE A 11 8.85 -8.84 13.81
N ASN A 12 9.54 -9.82 13.23
CA ASN A 12 9.60 -9.98 11.79
C ASN A 12 8.21 -10.27 11.22
N GLU A 13 7.54 -11.30 11.73
CA GLU A 13 6.21 -11.71 11.26
C GLU A 13 5.19 -10.55 11.35
N PHE A 14 5.15 -9.86 12.49
CA PHE A 14 4.24 -8.73 12.67
C PHE A 14 4.53 -7.61 11.67
N SER A 15 5.81 -7.27 11.48
CA SER A 15 6.20 -6.20 10.57
C SER A 15 5.93 -6.54 9.10
N GLU A 16 6.24 -7.76 8.66
CA GLU A 16 5.93 -8.26 7.32
C GLU A 16 4.44 -8.22 7.07
N ARG A 17 3.64 -8.65 8.05
CA ARG A 17 2.18 -8.60 7.97
C ARG A 17 1.65 -7.18 7.82
N CYS A 18 2.21 -6.23 8.57
CA CYS A 18 1.85 -4.81 8.46
C CYS A 18 2.17 -4.27 7.06
N ILE A 19 3.38 -4.53 6.57
CA ILE A 19 3.82 -4.08 5.25
C ILE A 19 2.96 -4.69 4.13
N GLU A 20 2.60 -5.97 4.24
CA GLU A 20 1.70 -6.65 3.30
C GLU A 20 0.29 -6.01 3.26
N LEU A 21 -0.25 -5.63 4.42
CA LEU A 21 -1.52 -4.91 4.49
C LEU A 21 -1.43 -3.53 3.85
N LEU A 22 -0.29 -2.84 3.98
CA LEU A 22 -0.04 -1.55 3.30
C LEU A 22 0.07 -1.72 1.77
N ARG A 23 0.69 -2.81 1.28
CA ARG A 23 0.71 -3.14 -0.15
C ARG A 23 -0.70 -3.20 -0.73
N GLN A 24 -1.62 -3.82 0.00
CA GLN A 24 -3.02 -4.01 -0.41
C GLN A 24 -3.99 -2.94 0.15
N HIS A 25 -3.49 -1.75 0.51
CA HIS A 25 -4.30 -0.76 1.24
C HIS A 25 -5.57 -0.32 0.49
N ARG A 26 -5.54 -0.25 -0.85
CA ARG A 26 -6.72 0.10 -1.67
C ARG A 26 -7.90 -0.84 -1.44
N LYS A 27 -7.60 -2.12 -1.19
CA LYS A 27 -8.58 -3.19 -0.98
C LYS A 27 -9.10 -3.20 0.45
N TYR A 28 -8.20 -3.10 1.43
CA TYR A 28 -8.56 -3.28 2.84
C TYR A 28 -8.96 -1.98 3.55
N PHE A 29 -8.51 -0.83 3.05
CA PHE A 29 -8.67 0.46 3.73
C PHE A 29 -9.21 1.56 2.78
N PRO A 30 -10.43 1.38 2.22
CA PRO A 30 -11.02 2.39 1.36
C PRO A 30 -11.34 3.68 2.16
N PRO A 31 -11.05 4.88 1.65
CA PRO A 31 -11.16 6.12 2.43
C PRO A 31 -12.60 6.47 2.85
N HIS A 32 -13.60 6.02 2.08
CA HIS A 32 -15.01 6.25 2.39
C HIS A 32 -15.55 5.38 3.54
N ASN A 33 -14.78 4.39 3.99
CA ASN A 33 -15.09 3.63 5.20
C ASN A 33 -14.28 4.19 6.37
N ALA A 34 -14.92 5.00 7.21
CA ALA A 34 -14.26 5.67 8.33
C ALA A 34 -13.53 4.70 9.27
N HIS A 35 -14.10 3.52 9.53
CA HIS A 35 -13.49 2.51 10.40
C HIS A 35 -12.24 1.89 9.75
N ALA A 36 -12.32 1.54 8.46
CA ALA A 36 -11.17 1.02 7.73
C ALA A 36 -10.05 2.07 7.59
N TRP A 37 -10.43 3.32 7.34
CA TRP A 37 -9.49 4.44 7.30
C TRP A 37 -8.76 4.65 8.63
N HIS A 38 -9.51 4.58 9.74
CA HIS A 38 -8.94 4.68 11.07
C HIS A 38 -7.96 3.54 11.37
N LYS A 39 -8.29 2.31 10.94
CA LYS A 39 -7.40 1.15 11.02
C LYS A 39 -6.10 1.37 10.25
N LEU A 40 -6.15 1.92 9.03
CA LEU A 40 -4.94 2.24 8.26
C LEU A 40 -4.06 3.27 8.98
N LYS A 41 -4.67 4.35 9.50
CA LYS A 41 -3.94 5.36 10.27
C LYS A 41 -3.24 4.76 11.47
N PHE A 42 -3.91 3.87 12.21
CA PHE A 42 -3.29 3.18 13.34
C PHE A 42 -2.20 2.20 12.89
N LEU A 43 -2.42 1.42 11.83
CA LEU A 43 -1.44 0.51 11.28
C LEU A 43 -0.13 1.23 10.94
N LEU A 44 -0.22 2.38 10.24
CA LEU A 44 0.94 3.21 9.91
C LEU A 44 1.66 3.73 11.16
N LYS A 45 0.90 4.16 12.18
CA LYS A 45 1.50 4.60 13.46
C LYS A 45 2.18 3.45 14.19
N CYS A 46 1.56 2.28 14.25
CA CYS A 46 2.13 1.10 14.90
C CYS A 46 3.42 0.65 14.23
N VAL A 47 3.44 0.59 12.90
CA VAL A 47 4.65 0.20 12.16
C VAL A 47 5.74 1.28 12.29
N SER A 48 5.39 2.56 12.28
CA SER A 48 6.33 3.64 12.54
C SER A 48 6.93 3.57 13.94
N PHE A 49 6.13 3.24 14.94
CA PHE A 49 6.60 3.06 16.30
C PHE A 49 7.54 1.86 16.40
N LEU A 50 7.15 0.71 15.82
CA LEU A 50 7.97 -0.51 15.80
C LEU A 50 9.39 -0.25 15.25
N TYR A 51 9.49 0.40 14.10
CA TYR A 51 10.79 0.74 13.49
C TYR A 51 11.60 1.77 14.29
N SER A 52 10.97 2.50 15.20
CA SER A 52 11.67 3.43 16.10
C SER A 52 12.25 2.76 17.34
N MET A 53 11.75 1.57 17.72
CA MET A 53 12.17 0.86 18.91
C MET A 53 13.62 0.38 18.81
N ASN A 54 14.42 0.62 19.85
CA ASN A 54 15.81 0.15 19.90
C ASN A 54 15.89 -1.39 19.86
N ALA A 55 14.99 -2.08 20.56
CA ALA A 55 14.92 -3.55 20.52
C ALA A 55 14.73 -4.07 19.10
N PHE A 56 13.81 -3.46 18.34
CA PHE A 56 13.57 -3.81 16.94
C PHE A 56 14.83 -3.61 16.07
N LYS A 57 15.50 -2.45 16.22
CA LYS A 57 16.74 -2.15 15.47
C LYS A 57 17.88 -3.10 15.83
N SER A 58 17.99 -3.50 17.10
CA SER A 58 19.00 -4.47 17.55
C SER A 58 18.76 -5.86 16.95
N CYS A 59 17.50 -6.29 16.81
CA CYS A 59 17.18 -7.55 16.14
C CYS A 59 17.46 -7.49 14.62
N PHE A 60 17.35 -6.31 13.99
CA PHE A 60 17.44 -6.16 12.54
C PHE A 60 18.38 -5.02 12.09
N PRO A 61 19.70 -5.11 12.36
CA PRO A 61 20.63 -4.01 12.11
C PRO A 61 20.80 -3.68 10.61
N PHE A 62 20.50 -4.62 9.71
CA PHE A 62 20.63 -4.44 8.26
C PHE A 62 19.28 -4.28 7.54
N ARG A 63 18.18 -4.20 8.28
CA ARG A 63 16.87 -4.03 7.67
C ARG A 63 16.74 -2.63 7.09
N ASN A 64 16.07 -2.53 5.97
CA ASN A 64 15.79 -1.27 5.31
C ASN A 64 15.04 -0.31 6.25
N GLU A 65 15.23 0.99 6.05
CA GLU A 65 14.42 1.97 6.74
C GLU A 65 12.94 1.82 6.36
N LEU A 66 12.03 2.13 7.29
CA LEU A 66 10.60 1.99 7.07
C LEU A 66 10.11 2.65 5.78
N HIS A 67 10.58 3.87 5.51
CA HIS A 67 10.18 4.63 4.33
C HIS A 67 10.54 3.91 3.03
N VAL A 68 11.66 3.18 3.00
CA VAL A 68 12.13 2.38 1.86
C VAL A 68 11.22 1.17 1.65
N GLU A 69 10.93 0.42 2.72
CA GLU A 69 10.07 -0.77 2.62
C GLU A 69 8.65 -0.43 2.23
N VAL A 70 8.06 0.61 2.84
CA VAL A 70 6.73 1.07 2.48
C VAL A 70 6.73 1.55 1.03
N THR A 71 7.74 2.30 0.60
CA THR A 71 7.86 2.75 -0.80
C THR A 71 7.89 1.57 -1.77
N GLY A 72 8.74 0.57 -1.52
CA GLY A 72 8.84 -0.62 -2.37
C GLY A 72 7.53 -1.40 -2.46
N ASN A 73 6.85 -1.58 -1.32
CA ASN A 73 5.58 -2.30 -1.27
C ASN A 73 4.42 -1.52 -1.87
N LEU A 74 4.38 -0.19 -1.75
CA LEU A 74 3.37 0.62 -2.42
C LEU A 74 3.54 0.62 -3.95
N LYS A 75 4.79 0.67 -4.44
CA LYS A 75 5.08 0.52 -5.88
C LYS A 75 4.60 -0.85 -6.38
N ARG A 76 4.93 -1.91 -5.64
CA ARG A 76 4.51 -3.27 -5.98
C ARG A 76 2.98 -3.42 -5.98
N GLY A 77 2.32 -2.95 -4.92
CA GLY A 77 0.86 -3.01 -4.81
C GLY A 77 0.15 -2.18 -5.88
N THR A 78 0.75 -1.09 -6.35
CA THR A 78 0.22 -0.30 -7.48
C THR A 78 0.33 -1.07 -8.79
N LEU A 79 1.47 -1.72 -9.05
CA LEU A 79 1.63 -2.58 -10.23
C LEU A 79 0.63 -3.75 -10.22
N GLU A 80 0.51 -4.44 -9.08
CA GLU A 80 -0.45 -5.56 -8.90
C GLU A 80 -1.89 -5.10 -9.15
N TRP A 81 -2.27 -3.94 -8.62
CA TRP A 81 -3.60 -3.34 -8.83
C TRP A 81 -3.85 -2.96 -10.30
N MET A 82 -2.87 -2.35 -10.98
CA MET A 82 -2.97 -2.00 -12.40
C MET A 82 -3.15 -3.25 -13.27
N GLN A 83 -2.37 -4.30 -13.00
CA GLN A 83 -2.50 -5.58 -13.68
C GLN A 83 -3.88 -6.19 -13.44
N GLU A 84 -4.38 -6.20 -12.21
CA GLU A 84 -5.72 -6.72 -11.89
C GLU A 84 -6.81 -5.98 -12.68
N ILE A 85 -6.73 -4.65 -12.75
CA ILE A 85 -7.67 -3.84 -13.52
C ILE A 85 -7.58 -4.17 -15.02
N GLN A 86 -6.39 -4.21 -15.59
CA GLN A 86 -6.20 -4.56 -16.99
C GLN A 86 -6.82 -5.93 -17.30
N HIS A 87 -6.58 -6.94 -16.48
CA HIS A 87 -7.15 -8.28 -16.66
C HIS A 87 -8.69 -8.27 -16.59
N ARG A 88 -9.28 -7.50 -15.67
CA ARG A 88 -10.74 -7.36 -15.56
C ARG A 88 -11.36 -6.78 -16.83
N PHE A 89 -10.71 -5.80 -17.45
CA PHE A 89 -11.20 -5.16 -18.67
C PHE A 89 -10.89 -5.94 -19.96
N HIS A 90 -9.86 -6.79 -19.98
CA HIS A 90 -9.56 -7.68 -21.11
C HIS A 90 -10.46 -8.93 -21.17
N ARG A 91 -10.98 -9.40 -20.02
CA ARG A 91 -11.80 -10.63 -19.93
C ARG A 91 -13.31 -10.39 -20.03
N ASP A 92 -13.79 -9.17 -20.20
CA ASP A 92 -15.24 -8.89 -20.28
C ASP A 92 -15.83 -9.50 -21.57
N PRO A 93 -16.59 -10.62 -21.51
CA PRO A 93 -17.06 -11.33 -22.70
C PRO A 93 -18.07 -10.52 -23.52
N GLN A 94 -18.64 -9.46 -22.95
CA GLN A 94 -19.52 -8.51 -23.64
C GLN A 94 -18.76 -7.58 -24.60
N THR A 95 -17.42 -7.58 -24.54
CA THR A 95 -16.54 -6.78 -25.39
C THR A 95 -15.99 -7.62 -26.54
N GLY A 96 -16.85 -7.99 -27.49
CA GLY A 96 -16.43 -8.53 -28.80
C GLY A 96 -15.67 -7.53 -29.69
N GLY A 97 -14.94 -6.59 -29.08
CA GLY A 97 -14.34 -5.42 -29.66
C GLY A 97 -14.27 -4.32 -28.61
N HIS A 98 -13.12 -3.65 -28.50
CA HIS A 98 -12.84 -2.58 -27.55
C HIS A 98 -13.88 -1.44 -27.63
N SER A 99 -14.99 -1.58 -26.89
CA SER A 99 -16.04 -0.56 -26.87
C SER A 99 -15.54 0.67 -26.14
N ILE A 100 -15.84 1.85 -26.68
CA ILE A 100 -15.65 3.15 -26.02
C ILE A 100 -16.20 3.12 -24.58
N ARG A 101 -17.28 2.37 -24.33
CA ARG A 101 -17.86 2.20 -22.98
C ARG A 101 -16.90 1.54 -21.99
N THR A 102 -16.12 0.56 -22.43
CA THR A 102 -15.13 -0.15 -21.60
C THR A 102 -13.96 0.77 -21.28
N LEU A 103 -13.53 1.57 -22.25
CA LEU A 103 -12.51 2.60 -22.04
C LEU A 103 -12.98 3.67 -21.05
N ILE A 104 -14.23 4.15 -21.18
CA ILE A 104 -14.82 5.10 -20.23
C ILE A 104 -14.79 4.53 -18.80
N LYS A 105 -15.26 3.29 -18.61
CA LYS A 105 -15.23 2.64 -17.28
C LYS A 105 -13.81 2.51 -16.71
N PHE A 106 -12.84 2.20 -17.56
CA PHE A 106 -11.43 2.12 -17.14
C PHE A 106 -10.90 3.49 -16.71
N ILE A 107 -11.15 4.54 -17.50
CA ILE A 107 -10.77 5.92 -17.17
C ILE A 107 -11.46 6.38 -15.89
N ASP A 108 -12.76 6.09 -15.71
CA ASP A 108 -13.49 6.42 -14.50
C ASP A 108 -12.86 5.76 -13.26
N LEU A 109 -12.47 4.49 -13.38
CA LEU A 109 -11.82 3.76 -12.28
C LEU A 109 -10.46 4.37 -11.93
N LEU A 110 -9.66 4.73 -12.93
CA LEU A 110 -8.38 5.43 -12.72
C LEU A 110 -8.60 6.80 -12.07
N ASN A 111 -9.57 7.59 -12.56
CA ASN A 111 -9.91 8.90 -12.00
C ASN A 111 -10.34 8.81 -10.54
N ILE A 112 -11.15 7.80 -10.20
CA ILE A 112 -11.56 7.55 -8.81
C ILE A 112 -10.35 7.19 -7.93
N ASP A 113 -9.42 6.35 -8.42
CA ASP A 113 -8.20 6.03 -7.67
C ASP A 113 -7.30 7.26 -7.47
N LEU A 114 -7.10 8.04 -8.53
CA LEU A 114 -6.39 9.33 -8.53
C LEU A 114 -6.98 10.30 -7.50
N GLN A 115 -8.31 10.45 -7.50
CA GLN A 115 -8.99 11.30 -6.53
C GLN A 115 -8.78 10.81 -5.10
N LYS A 116 -8.93 9.51 -4.83
CA LYS A 116 -8.71 8.93 -3.48
C LYS A 116 -7.26 9.11 -3.03
N ALA A 117 -6.30 8.88 -3.92
CA ALA A 117 -4.88 9.07 -3.68
C ALA A 117 -4.57 10.51 -3.26
N THR A 118 -4.97 11.48 -4.07
CA THR A 118 -4.70 12.90 -3.83
C THR A 118 -5.43 13.46 -2.62
N SER A 119 -6.69 13.10 -2.41
CA SER A 119 -7.51 13.64 -1.31
C SER A 119 -7.25 12.99 0.05
N HIS A 120 -6.77 11.74 0.09
CA HIS A 120 -6.64 10.99 1.34
C HIS A 120 -5.25 10.37 1.53
N TYR A 121 -4.82 9.47 0.62
CA TYR A 121 -3.62 8.65 0.85
C TYR A 121 -2.33 9.49 0.88
N CYS A 122 -2.18 10.48 0.00
CA CYS A 122 -0.97 11.32 -0.06
C CYS A 122 -0.62 11.95 1.28
N HIS A 123 -1.57 12.68 1.87
CA HIS A 123 -1.35 13.32 3.17
C HIS A 123 -1.10 12.29 4.28
N LEU A 124 -1.80 11.16 4.28
CA LEU A 124 -1.66 10.17 5.35
C LEU A 124 -0.28 9.49 5.34
N PHE A 125 0.19 9.03 4.17
CA PHE A 125 1.48 8.37 4.05
C PHE A 125 2.65 9.34 4.25
N GLU A 126 2.54 10.57 3.74
CA GLU A 126 3.56 11.60 3.95
C GLU A 126 3.68 11.96 5.44
N SER A 127 2.56 12.20 6.12
CA SER A 127 2.56 12.67 7.52
C SER A 127 3.07 11.64 8.53
N ILE A 128 2.92 10.33 8.27
CA ILE A 128 3.26 9.28 9.25
C ILE A 128 4.58 8.59 8.89
N VAL A 129 4.76 8.20 7.63
CA VAL A 129 5.92 7.39 7.20
C VAL A 129 6.85 8.13 6.23
N ARG A 130 6.59 9.42 5.95
CA ARG A 130 7.40 10.28 5.08
C ARG A 130 7.58 9.72 3.67
N VAL A 131 6.51 9.11 3.15
CA VAL A 131 6.49 8.54 1.81
C VAL A 131 5.65 9.42 0.89
N ASN A 132 6.29 9.94 -0.16
CA ASN A 132 5.61 10.70 -1.22
C ASN A 132 4.77 9.75 -2.09
N TYR A 133 3.58 9.45 -1.62
CA TYR A 133 2.66 8.50 -2.23
C TYR A 133 2.33 8.86 -3.69
N SER A 134 2.11 10.14 -4.00
CA SER A 134 1.82 10.62 -5.36
C SER A 134 2.91 10.26 -6.36
N ALA A 135 4.17 10.46 -5.99
CA ALA A 135 5.29 10.11 -6.86
C ALA A 135 5.37 8.60 -7.13
N LEU A 136 4.84 7.76 -6.24
CA LEU A 136 4.88 6.31 -6.40
C LEU A 136 3.75 5.79 -7.27
N VAL A 137 2.55 6.36 -7.14
CA VAL A 137 1.38 5.90 -7.87
C VAL A 137 1.34 6.45 -9.29
N PHE A 138 1.80 7.67 -9.51
CA PHE A 138 1.61 8.37 -10.79
C PHE A 138 2.84 8.32 -11.71
N LYS A 139 4.05 8.18 -11.16
CA LYS A 139 5.27 8.09 -11.98
C LYS A 139 5.43 6.76 -12.71
N GLN A 140 4.61 5.76 -12.41
CA GLN A 140 4.59 4.49 -13.17
C GLN A 140 3.73 4.58 -14.45
N MET A 141 3.06 5.71 -14.70
CA MET A 141 2.22 5.94 -15.88
C MET A 141 2.92 6.74 -16.99
N GLU A 142 4.16 7.21 -16.76
CA GLU A 142 5.08 7.73 -17.79
C GLU A 142 5.93 6.58 -18.36
#